data_AF-A0AAD8H783-F1
#
_entry.id   AF-A0AAD8H783-F1
#
_cell.length_a   1.000
_cell.length_b   1.000
_cell.length_c   1.000
_cell.angle_alpha   90.00
_cell.angle_beta   90.00
_cell.angle_gamma   90.00
#
_symmetry.space_group_name_H-M   'P 1'
#
loop_
_entity.id
_entity.type
_entity.pdbx_description
1 polymer ?
#
loop_
_entity_poly.entity_id
_entity_poly.type
_entity_poly.pdbx_seq_one_letter_code
_entity_poly.pdbx_strand_id
1 'polypeptide(L)'
;MESFGLEAPKFVKILSRKDVVGNELKIPSSFCTQFAERIRPKFHLKLRTGFLVPVEFDKRRGVLMGLGSFFNQFDFKGGEMLVFEYFGRLDFNLSVLGTNCSEIEYPMMVNSFQTCNPLRVKLVAGGWRFAKFIDPTEKIYDEIVSTEILALIFVL
;
A
#
# COMPACT_ATOMS: atom_id res chain seq x y z
N MET A 1 12.83 -11.67 -26.32
CA MET A 1 13.69 -11.66 -25.12
C MET A 1 12.81 -11.16 -23.98
N GLU A 2 12.10 -12.08 -23.35
CA GLU A 2 11.17 -11.77 -22.27
C GLU A 2 12.01 -11.49 -21.03
N SER A 3 12.09 -10.23 -20.63
CA SER A 3 12.62 -9.88 -19.33
C SER A 3 11.69 -10.49 -18.29
N PHE A 4 12.12 -11.57 -17.64
CA PHE A 4 11.49 -12.07 -16.41
C PHE A 4 11.37 -10.88 -15.47
N GLY A 5 10.14 -10.37 -15.35
CA GLY A 5 9.84 -9.13 -14.66
C GLY A 5 10.36 -9.22 -13.25
N LEU A 6 11.20 -8.26 -12.85
CA LEU A 6 11.52 -8.02 -11.45
C LEU A 6 10.21 -7.55 -10.80
N GLU A 7 9.37 -8.48 -10.37
CA GLU A 7 8.19 -8.14 -9.59
C GLU A 7 8.68 -7.61 -8.24
N ALA A 8 8.31 -6.37 -7.93
CA ALA A 8 8.66 -5.77 -6.65
C ALA A 8 8.00 -6.57 -5.53
N PRO A 9 8.75 -7.03 -4.50
CA PRO A 9 8.17 -7.62 -3.31
C PRO A 9 7.05 -6.76 -2.74
N LYS A 10 5.85 -7.35 -2.59
CA LYS A 10 4.67 -6.69 -2.05
C LYS A 10 4.26 -7.31 -0.71
N PHE A 11 3.71 -6.50 0.18
CA PHE A 11 2.99 -7.00 1.35
C PHE A 11 1.83 -6.08 1.71
N VAL A 12 0.85 -6.65 2.42
CA VAL A 12 -0.33 -5.92 2.89
C VAL A 12 -0.32 -5.85 4.40
N LYS A 13 -0.68 -4.70 4.94
CA LYS A 13 -0.90 -4.48 6.37
C LYS A 13 -2.28 -3.87 6.58
N ILE A 14 -3.15 -4.59 7.27
CA ILE A 14 -4.44 -4.07 7.72
C ILE A 14 -4.20 -3.24 8.98
N LEU A 15 -4.68 -2.01 8.98
CA LEU A 15 -4.56 -1.09 10.11
C LEU A 15 -5.57 -1.47 11.19
N SER A 16 -5.09 -1.68 12.42
CA SER A 16 -5.96 -1.70 13.60
C SER A 16 -6.14 -0.29 14.17
N ARG A 17 -7.15 -0.08 15.02
CA ARG A 17 -7.29 1.17 15.78
C ARG A 17 -6.03 1.51 16.60
N LYS A 18 -5.32 0.50 17.10
CA LYS A 18 -4.07 0.68 17.84
C LYS A 18 -2.94 1.17 16.95
N ASP A 19 -2.86 0.66 15.72
CA ASP A 19 -1.87 1.13 14.74
C ASP A 19 -2.12 2.61 14.39
N VAL A 20 -3.38 3.00 14.19
CA VAL A 20 -3.77 4.39 13.83
C VAL A 20 -3.51 5.39 14.96
N VAL A 21 -3.85 5.04 16.20
CA VAL A 21 -3.60 5.89 17.38
C VAL A 21 -2.11 5.89 17.74
N GLY A 22 -1.41 4.81 17.42
CA GLY A 22 0.04 4.70 17.57
C GLY A 22 0.78 5.51 16.51
N ASN A 23 2.06 5.78 16.78
CA ASN A 23 2.98 6.31 15.78
C ASN A 23 3.89 5.20 15.20
N GLU A 24 3.49 3.94 15.37
CA GLU A 24 4.28 2.75 15.07
C GLU A 24 3.45 1.75 14.28
N LEU A 25 4.03 1.20 13.21
CA LEU A 25 3.41 0.17 12.39
C LEU A 25 4.37 -1.01 12.22
N LYS A 26 4.01 -2.15 12.82
CA LYS A 26 4.79 -3.39 12.66
C LYS A 26 4.53 -4.00 11.28
N ILE A 27 5.60 -4.24 10.53
CA ILE A 27 5.53 -4.89 9.21
C ILE A 27 5.73 -6.42 9.34
N PRO A 28 5.35 -7.22 8.33
CA PRO A 28 5.46 -8.68 8.40
C PRO A 28 6.88 -9.15 8.72
N SER A 29 7.01 -10.11 9.65
CA SER A 29 8.31 -10.68 10.03
C SER A 29 8.99 -11.39 8.86
N SER A 30 8.22 -12.08 8.01
CA SER A 30 8.72 -12.71 6.78
C SER A 30 9.41 -11.71 5.86
N PHE A 31 8.81 -10.53 5.68
CA PHE A 31 9.40 -9.45 4.91
C PHE A 31 10.69 -8.92 5.56
N CYS A 32 10.68 -8.73 6.89
CA CYS A 32 11.88 -8.30 7.62
C CYS A 32 13.05 -9.26 7.45
N THR A 33 12.81 -10.57 7.60
CA THR A 33 13.85 -11.60 7.45
C THR A 33 14.54 -11.52 6.10
N GLN A 34 13.81 -11.18 5.04
CA GLN A 34 14.35 -11.14 3.68
C GLN A 34 14.98 -9.78 3.30
N PHE A 35 14.39 -8.66 3.77
CA PHE A 35 14.72 -7.35 3.24
C PHE A 35 15.24 -6.33 4.27
N ALA A 36 15.15 -6.58 5.58
CA ALA A 36 15.44 -5.57 6.59
C ALA A 36 16.87 -5.01 6.54
N GLU A 37 17.86 -5.82 6.12
CA GLU A 37 19.25 -5.38 5.90
C GLU A 37 19.41 -4.36 4.75
N ARG A 38 18.48 -4.36 3.80
CA ARG A 38 18.54 -3.54 2.58
C ARG A 38 17.75 -2.23 2.71
N ILE A 39 16.87 -2.15 3.72
CA ILE A 39 16.02 -0.99 3.97
C ILE A 39 16.85 0.07 4.69
N ARG A 40 16.78 1.31 4.21
CA ARG A 40 17.44 2.45 4.85
C ARG A 40 16.74 2.80 6.17
N PRO A 41 17.47 3.28 7.19
CA PRO A 41 16.86 3.69 8.46
C PRO A 41 15.82 4.80 8.31
N LYS A 42 15.98 5.67 7.31
CA LYS A 42 15.02 6.72 6.94
C LYS A 42 14.75 6.66 5.45
N PHE A 43 13.48 6.71 5.07
CA PHE A 43 13.03 6.69 3.68
C PHE A 43 11.62 7.29 3.57
N HIS A 44 11.06 7.31 2.35
CA HIS A 44 9.70 7.78 2.13
C HIS A 44 8.77 6.66 1.67
N LEU A 45 7.52 6.68 2.13
CA LEU A 45 6.43 6.01 1.44
C LEU A 45 5.88 6.95 0.38
N LYS A 46 5.91 6.49 -0.87
CA LYS A 46 5.42 7.24 -2.03
C LYS A 46 4.02 6.75 -2.39
N LEU A 47 3.04 7.62 -2.20
CA LEU A 47 1.70 7.37 -2.71
C LEU A 47 1.67 7.53 -4.23
N ARG A 48 0.66 6.95 -4.88
CA ARG A 48 0.44 7.08 -6.33
C ARG A 48 0.21 8.52 -6.79
N THR A 49 -0.24 9.39 -5.90
CA THR A 49 -0.36 10.84 -6.16
C THR A 49 0.99 11.56 -6.25
N GLY A 50 2.07 10.90 -5.84
CA GLY A 50 3.38 11.51 -5.62
C GLY A 50 3.56 12.06 -4.20
N PHE A 51 2.54 11.95 -3.32
CA PHE A 51 2.66 12.35 -1.92
C PHE A 51 3.71 11.48 -1.21
N LEU A 52 4.63 12.13 -0.49
CA LEU A 52 5.72 11.45 0.22
C LEU A 52 5.46 11.50 1.72
N VAL A 53 5.46 10.33 2.36
CA VAL A 53 5.36 10.19 3.81
C VAL A 53 6.74 9.83 4.37
N PRO A 54 7.41 10.72 5.12
CA PRO A 54 8.68 10.38 5.75
C PRO A 54 8.48 9.33 6.84
N VAL A 55 9.30 8.30 6.84
CA VAL A 55 9.25 7.20 7.82
C VAL A 55 10.64 6.82 8.30
N GLU A 56 10.69 6.38 9.55
CA GLU A 56 11.88 5.77 10.14
C GLU A 56 11.64 4.27 10.36
N PHE A 57 12.64 3.44 10.07
CA PHE A 57 12.55 1.99 10.24
C PHE A 57 13.45 1.51 11.36
N ASP A 58 12.84 0.99 12.42
CA ASP A 58 13.53 0.21 13.43
C ASP A 58 13.67 -1.23 12.95
N LYS A 59 14.85 -1.53 12.42
CA LYS A 59 15.23 -2.85 11.93
C LYS A 59 15.20 -3.93 13.02
N ARG A 60 15.51 -3.60 14.28
CA ARG A 60 15.54 -4.59 15.37
C ARG A 60 14.13 -5.02 15.75
N ARG A 61 13.18 -4.08 15.71
CA ARG A 61 11.77 -4.31 16.06
C ARG A 61 10.91 -4.70 14.86
N GLY A 62 11.36 -4.41 13.63
CA GLY A 62 10.56 -4.57 12.42
C GLY A 62 9.39 -3.59 12.37
N VAL A 63 9.63 -2.34 12.77
CA VAL A 63 8.60 -1.31 12.98
C VAL A 63 8.91 -0.07 12.14
N LEU A 64 7.89 0.45 11.46
CA LEU A 64 7.90 1.78 10.84
C LEU A 64 7.38 2.81 11.85
N MET A 65 8.05 3.95 11.94
CA MET A 65 7.72 5.05 12.83
C MET A 65 7.47 6.34 12.04
N GLY A 66 6.72 7.28 12.61
CA GLY A 66 6.44 8.58 12.00
C GLY A 66 5.17 8.64 11.14
N LEU A 67 4.31 7.63 11.24
CA LEU A 67 3.09 7.52 10.44
C LEU A 67 1.88 8.23 11.05
N GLY A 68 1.94 8.67 12.31
CA GLY A 68 0.77 9.24 12.99
C GLY A 68 0.23 10.51 12.33
N SER A 69 1.10 11.39 11.81
CA SER A 69 0.66 12.58 11.06
C SER A 69 -0.02 12.20 9.76
N PHE A 70 0.48 11.18 9.06
CA PHE A 70 -0.12 10.63 7.85
C PHE A 70 -1.50 10.03 8.14
N PHE A 71 -1.63 9.22 9.20
CA PHE A 71 -2.93 8.64 9.59
C PHE A 71 -3.96 9.71 9.94
N ASN A 72 -3.56 10.75 10.68
CA ASN A 72 -4.44 11.87 11.01
C ASN A 72 -4.83 12.70 9.78
N GLN A 73 -3.88 12.98 8.89
CA GLN A 73 -4.12 13.79 7.70
C GLN A 73 -5.06 13.11 6.70
N PHE A 74 -5.04 11.78 6.63
CA PHE A 74 -5.92 10.98 5.78
C PHE A 74 -7.18 10.47 6.51
N ASP A 75 -7.39 10.88 7.77
CA ASP A 75 -8.52 10.53 8.62
C ASP A 75 -8.75 9.02 8.79
N PHE A 76 -7.69 8.21 8.84
CA PHE A 76 -7.81 6.76 9.03
C PHE A 76 -8.41 6.43 10.39
N LYS A 77 -9.27 5.40 10.44
CA LYS A 77 -9.96 4.96 11.66
C LYS A 77 -9.60 3.53 12.08
N GLY A 78 -8.90 2.81 11.23
CA GLY A 78 -8.64 1.38 11.35
C GLY A 78 -9.60 0.57 10.47
N GLY A 79 -9.08 -0.52 9.90
CA GLY A 79 -9.72 -1.36 8.91
C GLY A 79 -9.22 -1.09 7.49
N GLU A 80 -8.58 0.06 7.23
CA GLU A 80 -7.92 0.34 5.97
C GLU A 80 -6.73 -0.60 5.74
N MET A 81 -6.42 -0.87 4.47
CA MET A 81 -5.30 -1.72 4.09
C MET A 81 -4.22 -0.91 3.39
N LEU A 82 -3.00 -1.07 3.88
CA LEU A 82 -1.81 -0.50 3.27
C LEU A 82 -1.12 -1.57 2.43
N VAL A 83 -1.02 -1.33 1.14
CA VAL A 83 -0.31 -2.18 0.17
C VAL A 83 1.05 -1.55 -0.09
N PHE A 84 2.09 -2.22 0.37
CA PHE A 84 3.48 -1.79 0.23
C PHE A 84 4.13 -2.52 -0.93
N GLU A 85 4.88 -1.80 -1.76
CA GLU A 85 5.71 -2.37 -2.82
C GLU A 85 7.16 -1.88 -2.69
N TYR A 86 8.10 -2.81 -2.64
CA TYR A 86 9.51 -2.52 -2.40
C TYR A 86 10.35 -2.76 -3.65
N PHE A 87 10.81 -1.71 -4.32
CA PHE A 87 11.64 -1.79 -5.53
C PHE A 87 13.15 -1.89 -5.23
N GLY A 88 13.53 -2.09 -3.96
CA GLY A 88 14.92 -2.10 -3.51
C GLY A 88 15.28 -0.87 -2.68
N ARG A 89 16.56 -0.53 -2.61
CA ARG A 89 17.18 0.26 -1.51
C ARG A 89 16.63 1.67 -1.23
N LEU A 90 15.74 2.21 -2.04
CA LEU A 90 15.31 3.60 -1.93
C LEU A 90 14.03 3.77 -1.09
N ASP A 91 12.89 3.76 -1.74
CA ASP A 91 11.59 4.12 -1.18
C ASP A 91 10.58 3.01 -1.48
N PHE A 92 9.47 3.02 -0.74
CA PHE A 92 8.37 2.08 -0.97
C PHE A 92 7.25 2.81 -1.69
N ASN A 93 6.61 2.15 -2.65
CA ASN A 93 5.30 2.63 -3.10
C ASN A 93 4.25 2.17 -2.10
N LEU A 94 3.28 3.04 -1.85
CA LEU A 94 2.16 2.79 -0.97
C LEU A 94 0.85 3.03 -1.72
N SER A 95 -0.02 2.01 -1.72
CA SER A 95 -1.44 2.16 -2.03
C SER A 95 -2.28 1.96 -0.78
N VAL A 96 -3.37 2.71 -0.68
CA VAL A 96 -4.31 2.63 0.44
C VAL A 96 -5.66 2.15 -0.09
N LEU A 97 -6.11 1.02 0.43
CA LEU A 97 -7.47 0.52 0.24
C LEU A 97 -8.30 0.91 1.45
N GLY A 98 -9.47 1.49 1.21
CA GLY A 98 -10.43 1.79 2.26
C GLY A 98 -11.02 0.53 2.88
N THR A 99 -11.88 0.71 3.87
CA THR A 99 -12.61 -0.39 4.54
C THR A 99 -13.56 -1.14 3.60
N ASN A 100 -13.94 -0.53 2.47
CA ASN A 100 -14.69 -1.16 1.37
C ASN A 100 -13.80 -1.98 0.42
N CYS A 101 -12.52 -2.18 0.77
CA CYS A 101 -11.52 -2.88 -0.01
C CYS A 101 -11.19 -2.25 -1.37
N SER A 102 -11.64 -1.03 -1.66
CA SER A 102 -11.29 -0.28 -2.88
C SER A 102 -10.27 0.81 -2.56
N GLU A 103 -9.42 1.14 -3.54
CA GLU A 103 -8.45 2.23 -3.40
C GLU A 103 -9.18 3.55 -3.10
N ILE A 104 -8.67 4.27 -2.11
CA ILE A 104 -9.29 5.52 -1.68
C ILE A 104 -9.12 6.61 -2.74
N GLU A 105 -10.06 7.55 -2.78
CA GLU A 105 -9.83 8.80 -3.49
C GLU A 105 -8.86 9.66 -2.67
N TYR A 106 -7.60 9.67 -3.07
CA TYR A 106 -6.57 10.41 -2.37
C TYR A 106 -6.86 11.92 -2.40
N PRO A 107 -6.85 12.61 -1.25
CA PRO A 107 -6.96 14.06 -1.22
C PRO A 107 -5.79 14.70 -1.96
N MET A 108 -6.06 15.80 -2.68
CA MET A 108 -5.04 16.56 -3.41
C MET A 108 -4.25 17.44 -2.44
N MET A 109 -3.33 16.81 -1.70
CA MET A 109 -2.48 17.47 -0.72
C MET A 109 -1.07 17.63 -1.26
N VAL A 110 -0.44 18.75 -0.89
CA VAL A 110 0.98 19.01 -1.16
C VAL A 110 1.72 19.13 0.16
N ASN A 111 2.87 18.47 0.29
CA ASN A 111 3.80 18.69 1.39
C ASN A 111 5.18 19.14 0.87
N SER A 112 6.02 19.64 1.77
CA SER A 112 7.33 20.22 1.43
C SER A 112 8.34 19.23 0.86
N PHE A 113 8.06 17.92 0.89
CA PHE A 113 8.93 16.88 0.34
C PHE A 113 8.64 16.61 -1.15
N GLN A 114 7.53 17.13 -1.69
CA GLN A 114 7.17 16.90 -3.08
C GLN A 114 7.89 17.86 -4.03
N THR A 115 8.40 17.32 -5.13
CA THR A 115 9.05 18.07 -6.21
C THR A 115 8.17 18.21 -7.44
N CYS A 116 6.98 17.59 -7.45
CA CYS A 116 6.04 17.60 -8.57
C CYS A 116 4.60 17.87 -8.13
N ASN A 117 3.77 18.35 -9.07
CA ASN A 117 2.35 18.57 -8.82
C ASN A 117 1.65 17.24 -8.49
N PRO A 118 0.71 17.22 -7.52
CA PRO A 118 0.00 16.01 -7.14
C PRO A 118 -0.80 15.47 -8.34
N LEU A 119 -0.60 14.19 -8.64
CA LEU A 119 -1.30 13.52 -9.73
C LEU A 119 -2.67 13.05 -9.26
N ARG A 120 -3.70 13.26 -10.07
CA ARG A 120 -5.00 12.61 -9.87
C ARG A 120 -4.86 11.13 -10.21
N VAL A 121 -5.09 10.25 -9.24
CA VAL A 121 -4.95 8.79 -9.41
C VAL A 121 -5.82 8.24 -10.55
N LYS A 122 -6.96 8.88 -10.85
CA LYS A 122 -7.81 8.59 -12.03
C LYS A 122 -7.09 8.73 -13.38
N LEU A 123 -5.92 9.38 -13.43
CA LEU A 123 -5.13 9.64 -14.63
C LEU A 123 -3.77 8.93 -14.63
N VAL A 124 -3.45 8.16 -13.58
CA VAL A 124 -2.19 7.43 -13.46
C VAL A 124 -2.34 6.06 -14.13
N ALA A 125 -1.34 5.66 -14.93
CA ALA A 125 -1.29 4.32 -15.53
C ALA A 125 -1.46 3.23 -14.44
N GLY A 126 -2.26 2.20 -14.72
CA GLY A 126 -2.51 1.06 -13.82
C GLY A 126 -3.88 1.02 -13.13
N GLY A 127 -4.80 1.95 -13.40
CA GLY A 127 -6.20 1.83 -12.97
C GLY A 127 -6.43 1.93 -11.46
N TRP A 128 -7.63 1.61 -10.98
CA TRP A 128 -7.99 1.56 -9.55
C TRP A 128 -7.65 0.20 -8.97
N ARG A 129 -7.10 0.18 -7.75
CA ARG A 129 -6.83 -1.06 -7.03
C ARG A 129 -7.98 -1.42 -6.10
N PHE A 130 -8.19 -2.70 -5.88
CA PHE A 130 -9.16 -3.22 -4.93
C PHE A 130 -8.68 -4.59 -4.43
N ALA A 131 -9.22 -5.05 -3.30
CA ALA A 131 -8.98 -6.37 -2.76
C ALA A 131 -10.31 -7.10 -2.60
N LYS A 132 -10.27 -8.42 -2.83
CA LYS A 132 -11.38 -9.33 -2.48
C LYS A 132 -10.81 -10.40 -1.56
N PHE A 133 -11.40 -10.54 -0.38
CA PHE A 133 -11.12 -11.69 0.48
C PHE A 133 -11.85 -12.90 -0.09
N ILE A 134 -11.12 -13.99 -0.23
CA ILE A 134 -11.69 -15.27 -0.66
C ILE A 134 -11.89 -16.11 0.59
N ASP A 135 -13.12 -16.57 0.79
CA ASP A 135 -13.38 -17.64 1.76
C ASP A 135 -12.84 -18.96 1.18
N PRO A 136 -12.03 -19.74 1.92
CA PRO A 136 -11.54 -21.04 1.46
C PRO A 136 -12.63 -22.03 1.03
N THR A 137 -13.88 -21.80 1.45
CA THR A 137 -15.04 -22.63 1.09
C THR A 137 -15.75 -22.16 -0.18
N GLU A 138 -15.46 -20.95 -0.67
CA GLU A 138 -16.00 -20.43 -1.92
C GLU A 138 -15.23 -21.03 -3.12
N LYS A 139 -15.97 -21.59 -4.08
CA LYS A 139 -15.37 -22.05 -5.35
C LYS A 139 -14.88 -20.83 -6.13
N ILE A 140 -13.56 -20.75 -6.29
CA ILE A 140 -12.92 -19.76 -7.15
C ILE A 140 -13.10 -20.25 -8.60
N TYR A 141 -13.77 -19.44 -9.42
CA TYR A 141 -13.81 -19.64 -10.86
C TYR A 141 -12.81 -18.69 -11.50
N ASP A 142 -11.78 -19.25 -12.17
CA ASP A 142 -10.79 -18.47 -12.93
C ASP A 142 -11.36 -17.99 -14.28
N GLU A 143 -12.55 -18.44 -14.66
CA GLU A 143 -13.24 -18.09 -15.90
C GLU A 143 -14.58 -17.41 -15.65
N ILE A 144 -14.86 -16.36 -16.41
CA ILE A 144 -16.13 -15.64 -16.40
C ILE A 144 -17.12 -16.44 -17.24
N VAL A 145 -17.98 -17.22 -16.59
CA VAL A 145 -19.21 -17.68 -17.22
C VAL A 145 -20.23 -16.56 -17.06
N SER A 146 -20.40 -15.79 -18.12
CA SER A 146 -21.39 -14.72 -18.17
C SER A 146 -22.79 -15.31 -18.05
N THR A 147 -23.43 -15.13 -16.90
CA THR A 147 -24.88 -15.18 -16.78
C THR A 147 -25.28 -14.00 -15.89
N GLU A 148 -25.67 -12.91 -16.56
CA GLU A 148 -26.29 -11.70 -16.03
C GLU A 148 -25.73 -11.18 -14.69
N ILE A 149 -24.62 -10.42 -14.70
CA ILE A 149 -24.29 -9.29 -13.80
C ILE A 149 -22.95 -8.67 -14.24
N LEU A 150 -22.91 -7.34 -14.36
CA LEU A 150 -21.72 -6.55 -14.69
C LEU A 150 -20.90 -6.24 -13.43
N ALA A 151 -19.76 -6.90 -13.26
CA ALA A 151 -18.52 -6.30 -12.75
C ALA A 151 -17.37 -7.32 -12.85
N LEU A 152 -16.39 -6.98 -13.68
CA LEU A 152 -15.20 -7.75 -13.99
C LEU A 152 -14.04 -7.01 -13.31
N ILE A 153 -13.26 -7.64 -12.44
CA ILE A 153 -12.07 -6.97 -11.91
C ILE A 153 -10.86 -7.91 -11.81
N PHE A 154 -9.82 -7.58 -12.57
CA PHE A 154 -8.46 -8.09 -12.45
C PHE A 154 -7.54 -6.92 -12.10
N VAL A 155 -6.61 -7.12 -11.16
CA VAL A 155 -5.42 -6.26 -11.02
C VAL A 155 -4.21 -7.17 -10.71
N LEU A 156 -3.29 -7.24 -11.67
CA LEU A 156 -1.86 -7.53 -11.43
C LEU A 156 -1.10 -6.20 -11.29
#